data_AF-A0A656Z614-F1
#
_entry.id   AF-A0A656Z614-F1
#
_cell.length_a   1.000
_cell.length_b   1.000
_cell.length_c   1.000
_cell.angle_alpha   90.00
_cell.angle_beta   90.00
_cell.angle_gamma   90.00
#
_symmetry.space_group_name_H-M   'P 1'
#
loop_
_entity.id
_entity.type
_entity.pdbx_description
1 polymer ?
#
loop_
_entity_poly.entity_id
_entity_poly.type
_entity_poly.pdbx_seq_one_letter_code
_entity_poly.pdbx_strand_id
1 'polypeptide(L)' 'MTYTARDFGIVCGTMPTGEKNDITDVPGVLVGHHTVKDGDINTGVTAIMPHSGNLYRQKVLGAAISSTALAKASV' A
#
# COMPACT_ATOMS: atom_id res chain seq x y z
N MET A 1 -3.99 10.61 -16.40
CA MET A 1 -2.74 11.12 -15.80
C MET A 1 -2.97 11.23 -14.31
N THR A 2 -2.10 10.62 -13.52
CA THR A 2 -2.19 10.65 -12.06
C THR A 2 -1.18 11.68 -11.56
N TYR A 3 -1.66 12.83 -11.11
CA TYR A 3 -0.83 13.83 -10.47
C TYR A 3 -0.65 13.47 -8.99
N THR A 4 0.52 13.76 -8.45
CA THR A 4 0.86 13.63 -7.04
C THR A 4 0.90 15.01 -6.39
N ALA A 5 0.89 15.07 -5.05
CA ALA A 5 1.01 16.33 -4.32
C ALA A 5 2.29 17.12 -4.67
N ARG A 6 3.37 16.41 -5.00
CA ARG A 6 4.67 17.01 -5.35
C ARG A 6 4.65 17.76 -6.69
N ASP A 7 3.79 17.36 -7.62
CA ASP A 7 3.61 18.06 -8.91
C ASP A 7 3.05 19.49 -8.70
N PHE A 8 2.45 19.74 -7.54
CA PHE A 8 1.95 21.05 -7.11
C PHE A 8 2.85 21.73 -6.06
N GLY A 9 4.07 21.22 -5.84
CA GLY A 9 5.03 21.79 -4.90
C GLY A 9 4.78 21.44 -3.43
N ILE A 10 3.85 20.53 -3.13
CA ILE A 10 3.55 20.10 -1.75
C ILE A 10 4.50 18.96 -1.38
N VAL A 11 5.50 19.25 -0.54
CA VAL A 11 6.53 18.31 -0.12
C VAL A 11 6.40 17.99 1.37
N CYS A 12 6.31 16.70 1.69
CA CYS A 12 6.28 16.21 3.08
C CYS A 12 7.67 15.71 3.50
N GLY A 13 8.23 16.28 4.56
CA GLY A 13 9.54 15.92 5.10
C GLY A 13 10.72 16.46 4.28
N THR A 14 11.94 16.08 4.66
CA THR A 14 13.20 16.59 4.07
C THR A 14 13.97 15.53 3.27
N MET A 15 13.61 14.25 3.37
CA MET A 15 14.30 13.17 2.66
C MET A 15 13.82 13.06 1.20
N PRO A 16 14.70 12.65 0.27
CA PRO A 16 14.30 12.33 -1.10
C PRO A 16 13.39 11.08 -1.12
N THR A 17 12.54 10.99 -2.14
CA THR A 17 11.69 9.81 -2.39
C THR A 17 12.46 8.76 -3.18
N GLY A 18 11.92 7.55 -3.24
CA GLY A 18 12.31 6.58 -4.27
C GLY A 18 11.90 7.05 -5.67
N GLU A 19 12.28 6.26 -6.67
CA GLU A 19 12.09 6.58 -8.09
C GLU A 19 10.61 6.77 -8.44
N LYS A 20 9.75 5.90 -7.92
CA LYS A 20 8.31 5.97 -8.18
C LYS A 20 7.55 6.76 -7.13
N ASN A 21 8.19 7.05 -5.99
CA ASN A 21 7.55 7.63 -4.82
C ASN A 21 6.35 6.78 -4.37
N ASP A 22 6.55 5.46 -4.34
CA ASP A 22 5.55 4.46 -3.95
C ASP A 22 6.14 3.35 -3.06
N ILE A 23 5.29 2.48 -2.52
CA ILE A 23 5.74 1.37 -1.65
C ILE A 23 6.50 0.28 -2.44
N THR A 24 6.36 0.21 -3.76
CA THR A 24 7.04 -0.76 -4.62
C THR A 24 8.48 -0.36 -4.95
N ASP A 25 8.91 0.84 -4.54
CA ASP A 25 10.32 1.23 -4.51
C ASP A 25 11.15 0.30 -3.60
N VAL A 26 10.50 -0.39 -2.65
CA VAL A 26 11.14 -1.48 -1.88
C VAL A 26 11.25 -2.75 -2.75
N PRO A 27 12.46 -3.27 -3.02
CA PRO A 27 12.63 -4.41 -3.91
C PRO A 27 11.81 -5.63 -3.49
N GLY A 28 11.07 -6.19 -4.44
CA GLY A 28 10.23 -7.38 -4.24
C GLY A 28 8.80 -7.10 -3.79
N VAL A 29 8.51 -5.91 -3.24
CA VAL A 29 7.15 -5.55 -2.82
C VAL A 29 6.26 -5.35 -4.04
N LEU A 30 5.06 -5.93 -4.01
CA LEU A 30 4.05 -5.83 -5.07
C LEU A 30 2.72 -5.34 -4.51
N VAL A 31 1.99 -4.58 -5.31
CA VAL A 31 0.64 -4.08 -4.97
C VAL A 31 -0.32 -4.42 -6.10
N GLY A 32 -1.48 -4.97 -5.75
CA GLY A 32 -2.59 -5.21 -6.67
C GLY A 32 -3.90 -4.69 -6.08
N HIS A 33 -4.79 -4.20 -6.94
CA HIS A 33 -6.12 -3.78 -6.52
C HIS A 33 -7.19 -4.29 -7.48
N HIS A 34 -8.39 -4.46 -6.95
CA HIS A 34 -9.58 -4.72 -7.75
C HIS A 34 -10.71 -3.82 -7.23
N THR A 35 -11.26 -3.01 -8.13
CA THR A 35 -12.29 -2.02 -7.80
C THR A 35 -13.58 -2.39 -8.51
N VAL A 36 -14.68 -2.43 -7.76
CA VAL A 36 -16.02 -2.63 -8.27
C VAL A 36 -16.77 -1.31 -8.12
N LYS A 37 -17.14 -0.72 -9.26
CA LYS A 37 -17.92 0.51 -9.33
C LYS A 37 -19.10 0.31 -10.28
N ASP A 38 -20.29 0.12 -9.70
CA ASP A 38 -21.52 -0.15 -10.45
C ASP A 38 -22.73 0.50 -9.74
N GLY A 39 -23.28 1.56 -10.33
CA GLY A 39 -24.30 2.39 -9.69
C GLY A 39 -23.87 2.90 -8.31
N ASP A 40 -24.61 2.49 -7.28
CA ASP A 40 -24.33 2.83 -5.88
C ASP A 40 -23.27 1.93 -5.23
N ILE A 41 -22.83 0.86 -5.90
CA ILE A 41 -21.80 -0.05 -5.40
C ILE A 41 -20.43 0.58 -5.65
N ASN A 42 -19.72 0.92 -4.57
CA ASN A 42 -18.35 1.45 -4.61
C ASN A 42 -17.49 0.68 -3.60
N THR A 43 -16.99 -0.48 -4.00
CA THR A 43 -16.19 -1.36 -3.14
C THR A 43 -14.94 -1.87 -3.86
N GLY A 44 -14.08 -2.58 -3.16
CA GLY A 44 -12.90 -3.18 -3.74
C GLY A 44 -11.99 -3.82 -2.71
N VAL A 45 -10.91 -4.38 -3.21
CA VAL A 45 -9.84 -4.99 -2.41
C VAL A 45 -8.50 -4.48 -2.89
N THR A 46 -7.55 -4.34 -1.97
CA THR A 46 -6.14 -4.06 -2.27
C THR A 46 -5.30 -5.10 -1.56
N ALA A 47 -4.42 -5.76 -2.30
CA ALA A 47 -3.49 -6.74 -1.79
C ALA A 47 -2.06 -6.18 -1.87
N ILE A 48 -1.31 -6.34 -0.78
CA ILE A 48 0.11 -5.99 -0.71
C ILE A 48 0.87 -7.29 -0.48
N MET A 49 1.79 -7.62 -1.38
CA MET A 49 2.68 -8.78 -1.23
C MET A 49 4.07 -8.28 -0.83
N PRO A 50 4.59 -8.70 0.34
CA PRO A 50 5.95 -8.34 0.77
C PRO A 50 7.05 -8.83 -0.18
N HIS A 51 6.80 -9.94 -0.89
CA HIS A 51 7.66 -10.47 -1.96
C HIS A 51 6.86 -11.37 -2.91
N SER A 52 7.43 -11.71 -4.07
CA SER A 52 6.79 -12.57 -5.10
C SER A 52 6.76 -14.07 -4.76
N GLY A 53 7.53 -14.51 -3.76
CA GLY A 53 7.57 -15.90 -3.30
C GLY A 53 6.36 -16.37 -2.48
N ASN A 54 6.39 -17.61 -2.02
CA ASN A 54 5.30 -18.21 -1.24
C ASN A 54 5.32 -17.70 0.21
N LEU A 55 4.42 -16.78 0.56
CA LEU A 55 4.35 -16.13 1.89
C LEU A 55 4.15 -17.09 3.07
N TYR A 56 3.54 -18.26 2.83
CA TYR A 56 3.35 -19.25 3.89
C TYR A 56 4.66 -19.96 4.25
N ARG A 57 5.45 -20.30 3.23
CA ARG A 57 6.74 -21.01 3.38
C ARG A 57 7.90 -20.07 3.66
N GLN A 58 7.86 -18.86 3.11
CA GLN A 58 8.86 -17.81 3.23
C GLN A 58 8.22 -16.64 3.99
N LYS A 59 8.25 -16.70 5.32
CA LYS A 59 7.61 -15.69 6.15
C LYS A 59 8.50 -14.45 6.27
N VAL A 60 7.89 -13.28 6.27
CA VAL A 60 8.54 -12.01 6.60
C VAL A 60 8.19 -11.60 8.04
N LEU A 61 9.12 -10.90 8.70
CA LEU A 61 8.82 -10.28 10.00
C LEU A 61 7.84 -9.11 9.79
N GLY A 62 6.81 -9.07 10.62
CA GLY A 62 5.81 -8.00 10.63
C GLY A 62 5.55 -7.52 12.05
N ALA A 63 5.20 -6.25 12.17
CA ALA A 63 4.77 -5.63 13.43
C ALA A 63 3.52 -4.80 13.18
N ALA A 64 2.69 -4.65 14.20
CA ALA A 64 1.49 -3.83 14.16
C ALA A 64 1.40 -2.99 15.43
N ILE A 65 0.88 -1.77 15.27
CA ILE A 65 0.53 -0.87 16.37
C ILE A 65 -0.86 -0.32 16.09
N SER A 66 -1.69 -0.19 17.13
CA SER A 66 -3.01 0.41 17.01
C SER A 66 -3.05 1.70 17.80
N SER A 67 -3.42 2.80 17.16
CA SER A 67 -3.61 4.09 17.83
C SER A 67 -4.97 4.17 18.55
N THR A 68 -5.97 3.40 18.09
CA THR A 68 -7.31 3.29 18.69
C THR A 68 -7.82 1.85 18.64
N ALA A 69 -8.88 1.52 19.37
CA ALA A 69 -9.39 0.13 19.51
C ALA A 69 -10.62 -0.19 18.63
N LEU A 70 -10.96 0.64 17.65
CA LEU A 70 -12.23 0.53 16.91
C LEU A 70 -12.14 -0.25 15.58
N ALA A 71 -10.94 -0.67 15.16
CA ALA A 71 -10.74 -1.35 13.88
C ALA A 71 -10.81 -2.87 14.02
N LYS A 72 -11.38 -3.53 13.00
CA LYS A 72 -11.29 -5.00 12.84
C LYS A 72 -10.15 -5.33 11.89
N ALA A 73 -9.22 -6.16 12.34
CA ALA A 73 -8.20 -6.77 11.52
C ALA A 73 -8.33 -8.30 11.61
N SER A 74 -8.18 -8.98 10.48
CA SER A 74 -8.14 -10.45 10.41
C SER A 74 -6.87 -10.87 9.69
N VAL A 75 -6.24 -11.94 10.19
CA VAL A 75 -5.11 -12.64 9.57
C VAL A 75 -5.61 -13.89 8.87
#